data_AF-A0A3R9QKB6-F1
#
_entry.id   AF-A0A3R9QKB6-F1
#
_cell.length_a   1.000
_cell.length_b   1.000
_cell.length_c   1.000
_cell.angle_alpha   90.00
_cell.angle_beta   90.00
_cell.angle_gamma   90.00
#
_symmetry.space_group_name_H-M   'P 1'
#
loop_
_entity.id
_entity.type
_entity.pdbx_description
1 polymer ?
#
loop_
_entity_poly.entity_id
_entity_poly.type
_entity_poly.pdbx_seq_one_letter_code
_entity_poly.pdbx_strand_id
1 'polypeptide(L)'
;MEDVLTKEQYQNSLKWMQDKAQQLEHPLLDESSKEKLMKKYNYVSSKVDEYLNHYFAERDTELNEIYQEQGLILADEPEEDEDMTDWMND
;
A
#
# COMPACT_ATOMS: atom_id res chain seq x y z
N MET A 1 2.40 4.59 11.49
CA MET A 1 2.04 3.58 10.47
C MET A 1 0.94 4.17 9.63
N GLU A 2 1.18 4.44 8.33
CA GLU A 2 0.05 4.56 7.40
C GLU A 2 -0.53 3.16 7.24
N ASP A 3 -1.82 2.98 7.51
CA ASP A 3 -2.45 1.66 7.44
C ASP A 3 -2.45 1.15 5.99
N VAL A 4 -1.78 0.02 5.76
CA VAL A 4 -1.90 -0.78 4.54
C VAL A 4 -3.37 -1.19 4.39
N LEU A 5 -3.89 -1.21 3.15
CA LEU A 5 -5.29 -1.53 2.90
C LEU A 5 -5.66 -2.92 3.44
N THR A 6 -6.88 -3.08 3.93
CA THR A 6 -7.45 -4.42 4.10
C THR A 6 -7.86 -5.02 2.76
N LYS A 7 -8.06 -6.33 2.70
CA LYS A 7 -8.57 -7.00 1.48
C LYS A 7 -9.87 -6.39 0.95
N GLU A 8 -10.79 -6.03 1.86
CA GLU A 8 -12.05 -5.38 1.48
C GLU A 8 -11.81 -3.98 0.91
N GLN A 9 -10.95 -3.19 1.55
CA GLN A 9 -10.58 -1.86 1.07
C GLN A 9 -9.88 -1.93 -0.29
N TYR A 10 -8.99 -2.91 -0.50
CA TYR A 10 -8.36 -3.18 -1.81
C TYR A 10 -9.42 -3.44 -2.89
N GLN A 11 -10.38 -4.33 -2.64
CA GLN A 11 -11.44 -4.64 -3.61
C GLN A 11 -12.32 -3.42 -3.93
N ASN A 12 -12.66 -2.64 -2.90
CA ASN A 12 -13.42 -1.40 -3.07
C ASN A 12 -12.63 -0.36 -3.87
N SER A 13 -11.33 -0.23 -3.61
CA SER A 13 -10.43 0.65 -4.36
C SER A 13 -10.34 0.26 -5.84
N LEU A 14 -10.21 -1.03 -6.16
CA LEU A 14 -10.23 -1.49 -7.55
C LEU A 14 -11.53 -1.14 -8.28
N LYS A 15 -12.67 -1.39 -7.63
CA LYS A 15 -13.98 -1.04 -8.20
C LYS A 15 -14.12 0.46 -8.42
N TRP A 16 -13.66 1.26 -7.46
CA TRP A 16 -13.67 2.71 -7.57
C TRP A 16 -12.76 3.19 -8.72
N MET A 17 -11.55 2.65 -8.85
CA MET A 17 -10.63 3.00 -9.94
C MET A 17 -11.25 2.67 -11.31
N GLN A 18 -11.89 1.50 -11.45
CA GLN A 18 -12.56 1.13 -12.70
C GLN A 18 -13.68 2.12 -13.09
N ASP A 19 -14.52 2.54 -12.13
CA ASP A 19 -15.54 3.56 -12.36
C ASP A 19 -14.92 4.92 -12.75
N LYS A 20 -13.84 5.31 -12.09
CA LYS A 20 -13.19 6.61 -12.33
C LYS A 20 -12.39 6.66 -13.61
N ALA A 21 -11.82 5.55 -14.07
CA ALA A 21 -11.19 5.46 -15.38
C ALA A 21 -12.18 5.84 -16.50
N GLN A 22 -13.41 5.33 -16.44
CA GLN A 22 -14.47 5.68 -17.41
C GLN A 22 -14.84 7.17 -17.34
N GLN A 23 -14.86 7.76 -16.14
CA GLN A 23 -15.13 9.19 -15.97
C GLN A 23 -13.98 10.07 -16.49
N LEU A 24 -12.73 9.67 -16.30
CA LEU A 24 -11.54 10.39 -16.78
C LEU A 24 -11.46 10.44 -18.32
N GLU A 25 -12.00 9.44 -19.00
CA GLU A 25 -12.09 9.39 -20.46
C GLU A 25 -13.28 10.18 -21.03
N HIS A 26 -14.18 10.68 -20.17
CA HIS A 26 -15.39 11.34 -20.62
C HIS A 26 -15.07 12.68 -21.31
N PRO A 27 -15.52 12.92 -22.56
CA PRO A 27 -15.12 14.08 -23.37
C PRO A 27 -15.65 15.42 -22.85
N LEU A 28 -16.65 15.41 -21.96
CA LEU A 28 -17.19 16.62 -21.32
C LEU A 28 -16.60 16.90 -19.93
N LEU A 29 -15.66 16.09 -19.46
CA LEU A 29 -14.97 16.37 -18.19
C LEU A 29 -14.04 17.57 -18.40
N ASP A 30 -14.22 18.63 -17.61
CA ASP A 30 -13.34 19.78 -17.68
C ASP A 30 -11.95 19.46 -17.12
N GLU A 31 -10.93 20.18 -17.59
CA GLU A 31 -9.54 19.90 -17.24
C GLU A 31 -9.27 20.03 -15.73
N SER A 32 -9.92 20.98 -15.03
CA SER A 32 -9.70 21.15 -13.59
C SER A 32 -10.25 19.96 -12.79
N SER A 33 -11.45 19.49 -13.16
CA SER A 33 -12.05 18.29 -12.56
C SER A 33 -11.25 17.04 -12.90
N LYS A 34 -10.75 16.95 -14.14
CA LYS A 34 -9.87 15.87 -14.58
C LYS A 34 -8.58 15.81 -13.77
N GLU A 35 -7.89 16.93 -13.58
CA GLU A 35 -6.67 16.99 -12.77
C GLU A 35 -6.92 16.57 -11.32
N LYS A 36 -8.01 17.05 -10.70
CA LYS A 36 -8.38 16.67 -9.33
C LYS A 36 -8.68 15.18 -9.22
N LEU A 37 -9.45 14.65 -10.17
CA LEU A 37 -9.78 13.22 -10.22
C LEU A 37 -8.52 12.39 -10.43
N MET A 38 -7.63 12.81 -11.33
CA MET A 38 -6.36 12.14 -11.60
C MET A 38 -5.44 12.12 -10.37
N LYS A 39 -5.33 13.22 -9.62
CA LYS A 39 -4.57 13.24 -8.35
C LYS A 39 -5.09 12.20 -7.36
N LYS A 40 -6.42 12.12 -7.20
CA LYS A 40 -7.04 11.12 -6.32
C LYS A 40 -6.85 9.70 -6.87
N TYR A 41 -6.97 9.52 -8.19
CA TYR A 41 -6.75 8.25 -8.86
C TYR A 41 -5.33 7.73 -8.60
N ASN A 42 -4.32 8.57 -8.79
CA ASN A 42 -2.92 8.23 -8.55
C ASN A 42 -2.66 7.86 -7.08
N TYR A 43 -3.26 8.58 -6.14
CA TYR A 43 -3.16 8.25 -4.72
C TYR A 43 -3.79 6.89 -4.38
N VAL A 44 -4.98 6.60 -4.92
CA VAL A 44 -5.62 5.29 -4.71
C VAL A 44 -4.81 4.18 -5.37
N SER A 45 -4.26 4.44 -6.56
CA SER A 45 -3.36 3.51 -7.26
C SER A 45 -2.13 3.18 -6.40
N SER A 46 -1.47 4.18 -5.81
CA SER A 46 -0.29 3.92 -4.98
C SER A 46 -0.61 3.09 -3.73
N LYS A 47 -1.80 3.27 -3.14
CA LYS A 47 -2.25 2.45 -2.01
C LYS A 47 -2.63 1.02 -2.42
N VAL A 48 -3.10 0.83 -3.65
CA VAL A 48 -3.31 -0.50 -4.23
C VAL A 48 -1.97 -1.20 -4.50
N ASP A 49 -0.98 -0.48 -5.02
CA ASP A 49 0.36 -1.02 -5.24
C ASP A 49 1.04 -1.42 -3.92
N GLU A 50 0.95 -0.57 -2.90
CA GLU A 50 1.43 -0.87 -1.54
C GLU A 50 0.81 -2.16 -0.98
N TYR A 51 -0.52 -2.30 -1.08
CA TYR A 51 -1.21 -3.53 -0.67
C TYR A 51 -0.68 -4.77 -1.39
N LEU A 52 -0.46 -4.68 -2.70
CA LEU A 52 0.03 -5.81 -3.49
C LEU A 52 1.48 -6.17 -3.11
N ASN A 53 2.33 -5.18 -2.89
CA ASN A 53 3.71 -5.40 -2.47
C ASN A 53 3.75 -6.17 -1.14
N HIS A 54 2.99 -5.72 -0.14
CA HIS A 54 2.85 -6.44 1.13
C HIS A 54 2.24 -7.84 0.93
N TYR A 55 1.17 -7.96 0.15
CA TYR A 55 0.50 -9.25 -0.10
C TYR A 55 1.44 -10.30 -0.68
N PHE A 56 2.31 -9.93 -1.63
CA PHE A 56 3.29 -10.85 -2.22
C PHE A 56 4.49 -11.10 -1.30
N ALA A 57 5.01 -10.07 -0.63
CA ALA A 57 6.11 -10.20 0.31
C ALA A 57 5.79 -11.10 1.52
N GLU A 58 4.54 -11.13 1.97
CA GLU A 58 4.09 -12.07 3.01
C GLU A 58 4.14 -13.55 2.57
N ARG A 59 4.17 -13.80 1.26
CA ARG A 59 3.99 -15.14 0.67
C ARG A 59 5.26 -15.69 0.05
N ASP A 60 6.24 -14.85 -0.18
CA ASP A 60 7.50 -15.20 -0.82
C ASP A 60 8.63 -14.39 -0.16
N THR A 61 9.52 -15.11 0.53
CA THR A 61 10.64 -14.52 1.27
C THR A 61 11.62 -13.80 0.36
N GLU A 62 11.87 -14.33 -0.85
CA GLU A 62 12.78 -13.68 -1.81
C GLU A 62 12.18 -12.36 -2.30
N LEU A 63 10.87 -12.34 -2.60
CA LEU A 63 10.19 -11.09 -2.95
C LEU A 63 10.15 -10.09 -1.79
N ASN A 64 10.03 -10.57 -0.55
CA ASN A 64 10.10 -9.71 0.62
C ASN A 64 11.44 -8.95 0.69
N GLU A 65 12.55 -9.69 0.61
CA GLU A 65 13.91 -9.11 0.62
C GLU A 65 14.09 -8.10 -0.52
N ILE A 66 13.69 -8.47 -1.75
CA ILE A 66 13.77 -7.60 -2.92
C ILE A 66 12.94 -6.31 -2.72
N TYR A 67 11.73 -6.42 -2.17
CA TYR A 67 10.87 -5.25 -1.95
C TYR A 67 11.37 -4.35 -0.82
N GLN A 68 12.00 -4.90 0.23
CA GLN A 68 12.68 -4.12 1.25
C GLN A 68 13.88 -3.36 0.67
N GLU A 69 14.73 -4.03 -0.12
CA GLU A 69 15.88 -3.40 -0.78
C GLU A 69 15.48 -2.26 -1.71
N GLN A 70 14.33 -2.40 -2.39
CA GLN A 70 13.77 -1.36 -3.26
C GLN A 70 13.02 -0.26 -2.50
N GLY A 71 12.83 -0.40 -1.18
CA GLY A 71 12.06 0.54 -0.36
C GLY A 71 10.56 0.52 -0.65
N LEU A 72 10.04 -0.57 -1.24
CA LEU A 72 8.62 -0.77 -1.55
C LEU A 72 7.82 -1.21 -0.33
N ILE A 73 8.48 -1.88 0.62
CA ILE A 73 7.98 -2.18 1.95
C ILE A 73 9.08 -1.82 2.96
N LEU A 74 8.71 -1.49 4.19
CA LEU A 74 9.69 -1.28 5.26
C LEU A 74 10.22 -2.64 5.70
N ALA A 75 11.51 -2.69 6.04
CA ALA A 75 12.05 -3.84 6.76
C ALA A 75 11.31 -3.94 8.10
N ASP A 76 10.92 -5.15 8.47
CA ASP A 76 10.48 -5.42 9.83
C ASP A 76 11.65 -5.00 10.74
N GLU A 77 11.45 -3.96 11.55
CA GLU A 77 12.40 -3.69 12.64
C GLU A 77 12.44 -4.98 13.46
N PRO A 78 13.63 -5.54 13.75
CA PRO A 78 13.69 -6.67 14.66
C PRO A 78 12.96 -6.22 15.92
N GLU A 79 11.90 -6.93 16.31
CA GLU A 79 11.35 -6.77 17.66
C GLU A 79 12.57 -6.91 18.57
N GLU A 80 12.94 -5.82 19.26
CA GLU A 80 13.95 -5.92 20.30
C GLU A 80 13.41 -7.02 21.22
N ASP A 81 14.01 -8.21 21.15
CA ASP A 81 13.84 -9.22 22.18
C ASP A 81 14.18 -8.47 23.47
N GLU A 82 13.15 -8.03 24.20
CA GLU A 82 13.32 -7.45 25.52
C GLU A 82 14.15 -8.50 26.26
N ASP A 83 15.42 -8.17 26.44
CA ASP A 83 16.42 -9.02 27.06
C ASP A 83 15.89 -9.33 28.44
N MET A 84 15.20 -10.47 28.55
CA MET A 84 14.65 -11.01 29.78
C MET A 84 15.78 -11.51 30.69
N THR A 85 16.89 -10.77 30.80
CA THR A 85 17.89 -10.92 31.85
C THR A 85 17.54 -10.12 33.11
N ASP A 86 16.44 -9.35 33.10
CA ASP A 86 15.98 -8.58 34.27
C ASP A 86 15.33 -9.45 35.38
N TRP A 87 15.31 -10.77 35.25
CA TRP A 87 15.00 -11.70 36.36
C TRP A 87 16.26 -12.27 37.05
N MET A 88 17.46 -12.01 36.53
CA MET A 88 18.72 -12.52 37.13
C MET A 88 19.36 -11.56 38.14
N ASN A 89 18.76 -10.40 38.41
CA ASN A 89 19.31 -9.35 39.29
C ASN A 89 18.36 -8.90 40.44
N ASP A 90 17.55 -9.80 41.03
CA ASP A 90 17.06 -9.62 42.42
C ASP A 90 16.63 -10.94 43.10
#